data_AF-A0A2E0XBD2-F1
#
_entry.id   AF-A0A2E0XBD2-F1
#
_cell.length_a   1.000
_cell.length_b   1.000
_cell.length_c   1.000
_cell.angle_alpha   90.00
_cell.angle_beta   90.00
_cell.angle_gamma   90.00
#
_symmetry.space_group_name_H-M   'P 1'
#
loop_
_entity.id
_entity.type
_entity.pdbx_description
1 polymer ?
#
loop_
_entity_poly.entity_id
_entity_poly.type
_entity_poly.pdbx_seq_one_letter_code
_entity_poly.pdbx_strand_id
1 'polypeptide(L)'
;MQIPLRPTPAWHAGYLALLPELERRIDFRIRQLAPAEREEARQAILAAAAMAYARLSERGLGALAYPGPLADYGWRHYRAGRLVGSPMNAADVGSRRWRRVWGRTSESLGDDDGSVAAPRSQRLTPADLGGLRVDFAAWLATLSDRDRQIVEQLARGEESRHVAQRVRLSAGRISQLRRELHASWQQFCGEAAAQA
;
A
#
# COMPACT_ATOMS: atom_id res chain seq x y z
N MET A 1 -19.84 12.95 20.48
CA MET A 1 -18.86 13.94 20.02
C MET A 1 -19.24 14.38 18.61
N GLN A 2 -19.75 15.61 18.43
CA GLN A 2 -19.94 16.19 17.10
C GLN A 2 -18.59 16.79 16.67
N ILE A 3 -17.99 16.23 15.62
CA ILE A 3 -16.82 16.83 14.96
C ILE A 3 -17.31 18.14 14.33
N PRO A 4 -16.77 19.32 14.71
CA PRO A 4 -17.20 20.57 14.10
C PRO A 4 -16.89 20.54 12.61
N LEU A 5 -17.92 20.68 11.78
CA LEU A 5 -17.75 20.83 10.34
C LEU A 5 -16.97 22.13 10.10
N ARG A 6 -15.82 22.02 9.43
CA ARG A 6 -15.07 23.21 9.00
C ARG A 6 -15.92 23.99 8.00
N PRO A 7 -16.00 25.32 8.13
CA PRO A 7 -16.76 26.13 7.18
C PRO A 7 -16.15 25.99 5.78
N THR A 8 -17.03 25.92 4.78
CA THR A 8 -16.62 25.86 3.37
C THR A 8 -15.85 27.15 3.02
N PRO A 9 -14.62 27.05 2.49
CA PRO A 9 -13.86 28.22 2.09
C PRO A 9 -14.55 29.01 0.98
N ALA A 10 -14.44 30.35 0.99
CA ALA A 10 -15.08 31.21 -0.01
C ALA A 10 -14.64 30.90 -1.46
N TRP A 11 -13.42 30.40 -1.66
CA TRP A 11 -12.91 30.02 -2.97
C TRP A 11 -13.52 28.71 -3.52
N HIS A 12 -14.13 27.89 -2.66
CA HIS A 12 -14.58 26.53 -3.01
C HIS A 12 -15.58 26.55 -4.17
N ALA A 13 -16.59 27.42 -4.10
CA ALA A 13 -17.63 27.52 -5.13
C ALA A 13 -17.06 27.85 -6.52
N GLY A 14 -16.09 28.76 -6.58
CA GLY A 14 -15.43 29.12 -7.84
C GLY A 14 -14.60 27.99 -8.42
N TYR A 15 -13.94 27.19 -7.57
CA TYR A 15 -13.24 26.00 -8.04
C TYR A 15 -14.19 24.94 -8.61
N LEU A 16 -15.33 24.69 -7.94
CA LEU A 16 -16.34 23.75 -8.42
C LEU A 16 -16.92 24.16 -9.79
N ALA A 17 -17.06 25.46 -10.04
CA ALA A 17 -17.48 25.95 -11.36
C ALA A 17 -16.49 25.59 -12.49
N LEU A 18 -15.20 25.45 -12.17
CA LEU A 18 -14.17 25.06 -13.14
C LEU A 18 -14.00 23.53 -13.26
N LEU A 19 -14.54 22.77 -12.31
CA LEU A 19 -14.26 21.34 -12.15
C LEU A 19 -14.61 20.48 -13.37
N PRO A 20 -15.78 20.63 -14.03
CA PRO A 20 -16.12 19.78 -15.17
C PRO A 20 -15.13 19.90 -16.35
N GLU A 21 -14.68 21.11 -16.64
CA GLU A 21 -13.70 21.35 -17.71
C GLU A 21 -12.28 20.93 -17.28
N LEU A 22 -11.95 21.05 -15.99
CA LEU A 22 -10.71 20.50 -15.43
C LEU A 22 -10.66 18.98 -15.61
N GLU A 23 -11.71 18.27 -15.21
CA GLU A 23 -11.80 16.81 -15.33
C GLU A 23 -11.64 16.36 -16.79
N ARG A 24 -12.36 16.98 -17.73
CA ARG A 24 -12.25 16.67 -19.16
C ARG A 24 -10.80 16.80 -19.67
N ARG A 25 -10.08 17.84 -19.25
CA ARG A 25 -8.68 18.08 -19.65
C ARG A 25 -7.73 17.09 -18.99
N ILE A 26 -7.95 16.77 -17.72
CA ILE A 26 -7.14 15.82 -16.96
C ILE A 26 -7.29 14.43 -17.57
N ASP A 27 -8.51 14.01 -17.89
CA ASP A 27 -8.84 12.71 -18.46
C ASP A 27 -8.13 12.47 -19.79
N PHE A 28 -8.13 13.50 -20.63
CA PHE A 28 -7.38 13.48 -21.87
C PHE A 28 -5.87 13.28 -21.67
N ARG A 29 -5.29 13.85 -20.60
CA ARG A 29 -3.84 13.72 -20.31
C ARG A 29 -3.49 12.38 -19.67
N ILE A 30 -4.32 11.86 -18.76
CA ILE A 30 -4.04 10.61 -18.04
C ILE A 30 -4.34 9.36 -18.87
N ARG A 31 -4.94 9.48 -20.06
CA ARG A 31 -5.22 8.35 -20.95
C ARG A 31 -3.98 7.51 -21.31
N GLN A 32 -2.79 8.13 -21.28
CA GLN A 32 -1.52 7.45 -21.54
C GLN A 32 -0.98 6.65 -20.34
N LEU A 33 -1.60 6.79 -19.16
CA LEU A 33 -1.23 6.04 -17.96
C LEU A 33 -1.93 4.69 -17.94
N ALA A 34 -1.32 3.73 -17.24
CA ALA A 34 -1.93 2.43 -16.97
C ALA A 34 -3.28 2.60 -16.24
N PRO A 35 -4.31 1.79 -16.54
CA PRO A 35 -5.65 1.95 -15.96
C PRO A 35 -5.65 2.05 -14.43
N ALA A 36 -4.84 1.22 -13.76
CA ALA A 36 -4.70 1.22 -12.30
C ALA A 36 -4.14 2.52 -11.72
N GLU A 37 -3.34 3.28 -12.48
CA GLU A 37 -2.77 4.56 -12.03
C GLU A 37 -3.66 5.77 -12.32
N ARG A 38 -4.70 5.62 -13.16
CA ARG A 38 -5.48 6.76 -13.67
C ARG A 38 -6.28 7.46 -12.59
N GLU A 39 -6.94 6.72 -11.71
CA GLU A 39 -7.78 7.32 -10.67
C GLU A 39 -6.93 8.07 -9.65
N GLU A 40 -5.82 7.48 -9.22
CA GLU A 40 -4.86 8.16 -8.34
C GLU A 40 -4.28 9.40 -9.00
N ALA A 41 -3.93 9.33 -10.29
CA ALA A 41 -3.46 10.48 -11.06
C ALA A 41 -4.52 11.59 -11.12
N ARG A 42 -5.78 11.24 -11.42
CA ARG A 42 -6.90 12.18 -11.48
C ARG A 42 -7.02 12.95 -10.16
N GLN A 43 -7.12 12.24 -9.04
CA GLN A 43 -7.29 12.85 -7.73
C GLN A 43 -6.08 13.70 -7.32
N ALA A 44 -4.86 13.22 -7.57
CA ALA A 44 -3.65 13.97 -7.27
C ALA A 44 -3.55 15.29 -8.06
N ILE A 45 -3.93 15.26 -9.35
CA ILE A 45 -3.91 16.44 -10.22
C ILE A 45 -4.99 17.43 -9.79
N LEU A 46 -6.21 16.95 -9.50
CA LEU A 46 -7.31 17.79 -8.99
C LEU A 46 -6.95 18.44 -7.65
N ALA A 47 -6.35 17.70 -6.72
CA ALA A 47 -5.91 18.26 -5.44
C ALA A 47 -4.85 19.36 -5.61
N ALA A 48 -3.87 19.15 -6.51
CA ALA A 48 -2.86 20.15 -6.82
C ALA A 48 -3.46 21.40 -7.50
N ALA A 49 -4.43 21.22 -8.41
CA ALA A 49 -5.17 22.30 -9.04
C ALA A 49 -5.99 23.10 -8.02
N ALA A 50 -6.68 22.43 -7.10
CA ALA A 50 -7.43 23.07 -6.01
C ALA A 50 -6.53 23.90 -5.10
N MET A 51 -5.35 23.37 -4.71
CA MET A 51 -4.37 24.14 -3.93
C MET A 51 -3.86 25.39 -4.66
N ALA A 52 -3.63 25.29 -5.97
CA ALA A 52 -3.21 26.44 -6.77
C ALA A 52 -4.34 27.48 -6.90
N TYR A 53 -5.57 27.03 -7.13
CA TYR A 53 -6.74 27.89 -7.18
C TYR A 53 -6.97 28.61 -5.84
N ALA A 54 -6.94 27.89 -4.72
CA ALA A 54 -7.07 28.46 -3.38
C ALA A 54 -6.04 29.58 -3.15
N ARG A 55 -4.76 29.33 -3.46
CA ARG A 55 -3.70 30.34 -3.36
C ARG A 55 -3.93 31.55 -4.27
N LEU A 56 -4.48 31.36 -5.46
CA LEU A 56 -4.82 32.47 -6.36
C LEU A 56 -5.99 33.28 -5.80
N SER A 57 -7.03 32.63 -5.30
CA SER A 57 -8.18 33.29 -4.69
C SER A 57 -7.80 34.06 -3.43
N GLU A 58 -6.96 33.49 -2.56
CA GLU A 58 -6.41 34.16 -1.37
C GLU A 58 -5.61 35.43 -1.72
N ARG A 59 -5.00 35.47 -2.91
CA ARG A 59 -4.29 36.65 -3.44
C ARG A 59 -5.20 37.64 -4.18
N GLY A 60 -6.51 37.40 -4.21
CA GLY A 60 -7.47 38.21 -4.98
C GLY A 60 -7.42 37.98 -6.50
N LEU A 61 -6.70 36.95 -6.96
CA LEU A 61 -6.49 36.64 -8.39
C LEU A 61 -7.33 35.46 -8.87
N GLY A 62 -8.37 35.06 -8.12
CA GLY A 62 -9.24 33.92 -8.48
C GLY A 62 -9.91 34.07 -9.83
N ALA A 63 -10.24 35.30 -10.24
CA ALA A 63 -10.84 35.58 -11.55
C ALA A 63 -9.91 35.29 -12.75
N LEU A 64 -8.59 35.23 -12.52
CA LEU A 64 -7.59 34.90 -13.55
C LEU A 64 -7.31 33.39 -13.64
N ALA A 65 -8.00 32.57 -12.85
CA ALA A 65 -7.78 31.14 -12.83
C ALA A 65 -8.57 30.45 -13.95
N TYR A 66 -7.83 29.86 -14.90
CA TYR A 66 -8.40 29.13 -16.03
C TYR A 66 -8.16 27.62 -15.91
N PRO A 67 -9.10 26.76 -16.38
CA PRO A 67 -8.96 25.30 -16.32
C PRO A 67 -7.69 24.76 -16.99
N GLY A 68 -7.30 25.31 -18.15
CA GLY A 68 -6.11 24.87 -18.89
C GLY A 68 -4.82 24.95 -18.06
N PRO A 69 -4.40 26.16 -17.63
CA PRO A 69 -3.24 26.36 -16.78
C PRO A 69 -3.27 25.57 -15.47
N LEU A 70 -4.44 25.46 -14.80
CA LEU A 70 -4.58 24.69 -13.57
C LEU A 70 -4.36 23.19 -13.79
N ALA A 71 -4.95 22.63 -14.85
CA ALA A 71 -4.72 21.25 -15.21
C ALA A 71 -3.26 21.01 -15.61
N ASP A 72 -2.61 21.96 -16.32
CA ASP A 72 -1.19 21.86 -16.69
C ASP A 72 -0.28 21.90 -15.46
N TYR A 73 -0.58 22.79 -14.52
CA TYR A 73 0.11 22.87 -13.24
C TYR A 73 0.00 21.56 -12.47
N GLY A 74 -1.22 21.03 -12.29
CA GLY A 74 -1.45 19.78 -11.57
C GLY A 74 -0.77 18.59 -12.27
N TRP A 75 -0.82 18.51 -13.60
CA TRP A 75 -0.12 17.48 -14.38
C TRP A 75 1.40 17.52 -14.18
N ARG A 76 2.00 18.72 -14.25
CA ARG A 76 3.44 18.90 -13.99
C ARG A 76 3.80 18.54 -12.54
N HIS A 77 2.93 18.88 -11.59
CA HIS A 77 3.09 18.55 -10.18
C HIS A 77 3.08 17.04 -9.94
N TYR A 78 2.10 16.33 -10.51
CA TYR A 78 2.00 14.87 -10.49
C TYR A 78 3.21 14.20 -11.14
N ARG A 79 3.59 14.63 -12.36
CA ARG A 79 4.77 14.09 -13.04
C ARG A 79 6.03 14.27 -12.23
N ALA A 80 6.19 15.41 -11.53
CA ALA A 80 7.31 15.68 -10.63
C ALA A 80 7.35 14.76 -9.39
N GLY A 81 6.33 13.92 -9.18
CA GLY A 81 6.22 13.06 -8.01
C GLY A 81 5.84 13.83 -6.75
N ARG A 82 5.28 15.03 -6.90
CA ARG A 82 4.79 15.85 -5.79
C ARG A 82 3.30 15.58 -5.61
N LEU A 83 2.93 14.92 -4.52
CA LEU A 83 1.54 14.64 -4.17
C LEU A 83 1.10 15.56 -3.03
N VAL A 84 -0.15 16.00 -3.07
CA VAL A 84 -0.72 16.84 -2.00
C VAL A 84 -0.91 16.00 -0.75
N GLY A 85 -0.48 16.51 0.40
CA GLY A 85 -0.61 15.82 1.68
C GLY A 85 0.41 14.69 1.92
N SER A 86 1.28 14.39 0.95
CA SER A 86 2.36 13.43 1.11
C SER A 86 3.70 14.15 1.30
N PRO A 87 4.57 13.67 2.22
CA PRO A 87 5.91 14.19 2.33
C PRO A 87 6.66 13.94 1.02
N MET A 88 7.50 14.89 0.62
CA MET A 88 8.34 14.75 -0.56
C MET A 88 9.52 13.83 -0.19
N ASN A 89 9.28 12.53 0.00
CA ASN A 89 10.31 11.60 0.45
C ASN A 89 10.82 10.75 -0.72
N ALA A 90 12.11 10.88 -1.06
CA ALA A 90 12.75 10.06 -2.09
C ALA A 90 13.35 8.75 -1.54
N ALA A 91 13.32 8.56 -0.22
CA ALA A 91 13.73 7.32 0.46
C ALA A 91 12.56 6.34 0.67
N ASP A 92 11.33 6.78 0.49
CA ASP A 92 10.15 5.90 0.51
C ASP A 92 10.04 5.15 -0.82
N VAL A 93 10.36 3.86 -0.79
CA VAL A 93 10.36 2.94 -1.94
C VAL A 93 8.99 2.88 -2.63
N GLY A 94 7.89 3.03 -1.88
CA GLY A 94 6.54 3.03 -2.45
C GLY A 94 6.17 4.35 -3.15
N SER A 95 6.92 5.42 -2.91
CA SER A 95 6.59 6.74 -3.44
C SER A 95 6.88 6.85 -4.93
N ARG A 96 6.04 7.62 -5.63
CA ARG A 96 6.28 8.00 -7.04
C ARG A 96 7.60 8.76 -7.22
N ARG A 97 8.06 9.46 -6.17
CA ARG A 97 9.32 10.22 -6.17
C ARG A 97 10.53 9.28 -6.19
N TRP A 98 10.53 8.21 -5.39
CA TRP A 98 11.60 7.20 -5.41
C TRP A 98 11.71 6.55 -6.79
N ARG A 99 10.58 6.11 -7.38
CA ARG A 99 10.54 5.56 -8.74
C ARG A 99 11.19 6.51 -9.76
N ARG A 100 10.90 7.81 -9.66
CA ARG A 100 11.44 8.83 -10.56
C ARG A 100 12.93 9.12 -10.34
N VAL A 101 13.39 9.24 -9.10
CA VAL A 101 14.78 9.59 -8.77
C VAL A 101 15.72 8.43 -9.10
N TRP A 102 15.29 7.20 -8.80
CA TRP A 102 16.15 6.02 -8.89
C TRP A 102 15.90 5.16 -10.14
N GLY A 103 14.86 5.47 -10.93
CA GLY A 103 14.53 4.73 -12.15
C GLY A 103 14.10 3.29 -11.91
N ARG A 104 13.58 2.98 -10.71
CA ARG A 104 13.20 1.64 -10.29
C ARG A 104 11.68 1.49 -10.24
N THR A 105 11.18 0.29 -10.50
CA THR A 105 9.77 -0.08 -10.33
C THR A 105 9.63 -0.98 -9.11
N SER A 106 8.56 -0.76 -8.33
CA SER A 106 8.15 -1.70 -7.30
C SER A 106 7.34 -2.80 -7.97
N GLU A 107 7.81 -4.04 -7.88
CA GLU A 107 6.99 -5.19 -8.23
C GLU A 107 6.13 -5.54 -7.01
N SER A 108 4.84 -5.83 -7.26
CA SER A 108 4.04 -6.48 -6.22
C SER A 108 4.67 -7.83 -5.98
N LEU A 109 5.05 -8.09 -4.73
CA LEU A 109 5.39 -9.44 -4.33
C LEU A 109 4.08 -10.25 -4.47
N GLY A 110 3.98 -11.04 -5.54
CA GLY A 110 2.72 -11.60 -6.02
C GLY A 110 2.02 -12.52 -5.03
N ASP A 111 0.73 -12.75 -5.30
CA ASP A 111 -0.12 -13.79 -4.71
C ASP A 111 0.33 -15.22 -5.08
N ASP A 112 1.59 -15.42 -5.47
CA ASP A 112 2.11 -16.70 -5.98
C ASP A 112 2.75 -17.54 -4.87
N ASP A 113 2.19 -18.74 -4.75
CA ASP A 113 2.65 -19.97 -4.10
C ASP A 113 3.28 -19.89 -2.70
N GLY A 114 2.48 -20.14 -1.67
CA GLY A 114 2.97 -20.51 -0.32
C GLY A 114 3.58 -19.40 0.55
N SER A 115 3.77 -18.18 0.03
CA SER A 115 4.26 -17.04 0.81
C SER A 115 3.25 -16.62 1.88
N VAL A 116 3.42 -17.13 3.10
CA VAL A 116 2.77 -16.61 4.30
C VAL A 116 3.12 -15.12 4.42
N ALA A 117 2.12 -14.26 4.26
CA ALA A 117 2.27 -12.84 4.48
C ALA A 117 2.66 -12.62 5.95
N ALA A 118 3.90 -12.18 6.20
CA ALA A 118 4.33 -11.80 7.53
C ALA A 118 3.37 -10.71 8.06
N PRO A 119 2.82 -10.86 9.27
CA PRO A 119 1.87 -9.91 9.80
C PRO A 119 2.49 -8.52 9.80
N ARG A 120 1.73 -7.52 9.33
CA ARG A 120 2.18 -6.12 9.29
C ARG A 120 2.36 -5.61 10.72
N SER A 121 3.56 -5.77 11.25
CA SER A 121 3.92 -5.27 12.57
C SER A 121 4.47 -3.86 12.46
N GLN A 122 3.91 -2.92 13.22
CA GLN A 122 4.46 -1.57 13.37
C GLN A 122 5.76 -1.55 14.21
N ARG A 123 6.14 -2.70 14.80
CA ARG A 123 7.29 -2.83 15.70
C ARG A 123 8.51 -3.50 15.04
N LEU A 124 8.35 -4.12 13.88
CA LEU A 124 9.42 -4.83 13.18
C LEU A 124 9.98 -3.94 12.07
N THR A 125 11.31 -3.92 11.95
CA THR A 125 11.98 -3.24 10.84
C THR A 125 11.85 -4.05 9.54
N PRO A 126 12.06 -3.44 8.36
CA PRO A 126 12.12 -4.20 7.11
C PRO A 126 13.17 -5.32 7.12
N ALA A 127 14.27 -5.14 7.85
CA ALA A 127 15.30 -6.17 8.01
C ALA A 127 14.79 -7.35 8.83
N ASP A 128 14.08 -7.10 9.94
CA ASP A 128 13.48 -8.15 10.77
C ASP A 128 12.43 -8.95 9.99
N LEU A 129 11.61 -8.27 9.19
CA LEU A 129 10.64 -8.91 8.31
C LEU A 129 11.33 -9.75 7.21
N GLY A 130 12.46 -9.26 6.70
CA GLY A 130 13.30 -10.01 5.75
C GLY A 130 13.86 -11.28 6.37
N GLY A 131 14.48 -11.18 7.55
CA GLY A 131 15.03 -12.31 8.30
C GLY A 131 13.95 -13.35 8.62
N LEU A 132 12.81 -12.91 9.18
CA LEU A 132 11.68 -13.78 9.47
C LEU A 132 11.23 -14.57 8.24
N ARG A 133 11.16 -13.94 7.06
CA ARG A 133 10.71 -14.61 5.84
C ARG A 133 11.71 -15.66 5.35
N VAL A 134 13.01 -15.36 5.43
CA VAL A 134 14.07 -16.30 5.04
C VAL A 134 14.04 -17.51 5.98
N ASP A 135 14.04 -17.27 7.29
CA ASP A 135 14.05 -18.33 8.29
C ASP A 135 12.77 -19.17 8.24
N PHE A 136 11.61 -18.53 8.06
CA PHE A 136 10.33 -19.21 7.97
C PHE A 136 10.22 -20.09 6.72
N ALA A 137 10.72 -19.61 5.56
CA ALA A 137 10.78 -20.41 4.34
C ALA A 137 11.74 -21.59 4.48
N ALA A 138 12.90 -21.38 5.09
CA ALA A 138 13.86 -22.45 5.37
C ALA A 138 13.29 -23.50 6.32
N TRP A 139 12.60 -23.08 7.38
CA TRP A 139 11.92 -23.98 8.31
C TRP A 139 10.79 -24.77 7.64
N LEU A 140 9.92 -24.11 6.84
CA LEU A 140 8.85 -24.77 6.08
C LEU A 140 9.38 -25.86 5.15
N ALA A 141 10.60 -25.69 4.62
CA ALA A 141 11.25 -26.68 3.78
C ALA A 141 11.65 -27.96 4.54
N THR A 142 11.81 -27.89 5.87
CA THR A 142 12.13 -29.05 6.72
C THR A 142 10.90 -29.90 7.09
N LEU A 143 9.69 -29.35 6.93
CA LEU A 143 8.44 -30.02 7.28
C LEU A 143 7.98 -30.98 6.19
N SER A 144 7.19 -31.98 6.60
CA SER A 144 6.45 -32.84 5.67
C SER A 144 5.42 -32.03 4.86
N ASP A 145 5.06 -32.49 3.66
CA ASP A 145 4.07 -31.80 2.81
C ASP A 145 2.73 -31.55 3.53
N ARG A 146 2.29 -32.52 4.34
CA ARG A 146 1.06 -32.38 5.14
C ARG A 146 1.19 -31.25 6.16
N ASP A 147 2.30 -31.20 6.87
CA ASP A 147 2.49 -30.21 7.94
C ASP A 147 2.73 -28.82 7.35
N ARG A 148 3.42 -28.72 6.21
CA ARG A 148 3.53 -27.47 5.43
C ARG A 148 2.15 -26.94 5.04
N GLN A 149 1.27 -27.79 4.49
CA GLN A 149 -0.09 -27.39 4.13
C GLN A 149 -0.89 -26.89 5.34
N ILE A 150 -0.70 -27.50 6.52
CA ILE A 150 -1.34 -27.06 7.77
C ILE A 150 -0.81 -25.70 8.21
N VAL A 151 0.52 -25.51 8.23
CA VAL A 151 1.16 -24.26 8.62
C VAL A 151 0.70 -23.12 7.72
N GLU A 152 0.74 -23.30 6.40
CA GLU A 152 0.37 -22.23 5.49
C GLU A 152 -1.08 -21.79 5.67
N GLN A 153 -2.01 -22.72 5.92
CA GLN A 153 -3.41 -22.36 6.15
C GLN A 153 -3.62 -21.64 7.47
N LEU A 154 -3.01 -22.14 8.55
CA LEU A 154 -3.04 -21.48 9.85
C LEU A 154 -2.44 -20.07 9.77
N ALA A 155 -1.36 -19.92 9.01
CA ALA A 155 -0.66 -18.66 8.86
C ALA A 155 -1.41 -17.64 7.98
N ARG A 156 -2.30 -18.10 7.09
CA ARG A 156 -3.30 -17.26 6.41
C ARG A 156 -4.44 -16.81 7.34
N GLY A 157 -4.47 -17.28 8.59
CA GLY A 157 -5.49 -16.93 9.58
C GLY A 157 -6.73 -17.84 9.56
N GLU A 158 -6.66 -18.98 8.85
CA GLU A 158 -7.77 -19.95 8.82
C GLU A 158 -8.01 -20.55 10.21
N GLU A 159 -9.29 -20.73 10.56
CA GLU A 159 -9.65 -21.34 11.83
C GLU A 159 -9.31 -22.83 11.84
N SER A 160 -8.87 -23.34 13.01
CA SER A 160 -8.48 -24.75 13.17
C SER A 160 -9.54 -25.75 12.69
N ARG A 161 -10.83 -25.39 12.74
CA ARG A 161 -11.94 -26.22 12.24
C ARG A 161 -11.95 -26.36 10.70
N HIS A 162 -11.64 -25.29 9.98
CA HIS A 162 -11.60 -25.30 8.52
C HIS A 162 -10.36 -26.04 8.02
N VAL A 163 -9.23 -25.84 8.69
CA VAL A 163 -7.99 -26.59 8.42
C VAL A 163 -8.24 -28.09 8.66
N ALA A 164 -8.84 -28.45 9.80
CA ALA A 164 -9.18 -29.84 10.14
C ALA A 164 -10.00 -30.55 9.06
N GLN A 165 -11.03 -29.89 8.51
CA GLN A 165 -11.86 -30.43 7.43
C GLN A 165 -11.05 -30.68 6.14
N ARG A 166 -10.18 -29.73 5.76
CA ARG A 166 -9.37 -29.85 4.54
C ARG A 166 -8.34 -30.98 4.61
N VAL A 167 -7.64 -31.12 5.73
CA VAL A 167 -6.64 -32.19 5.93
C VAL A 167 -7.21 -33.47 6.53
N ARG A 168 -8.54 -33.58 6.68
CA ARG A 168 -9.26 -34.75 7.21
C ARG A 168 -8.76 -35.22 8.58
N LEU A 169 -8.46 -34.25 9.45
CA LEU A 169 -8.06 -34.49 10.85
C LEU A 169 -9.13 -33.93 11.80
N SER A 170 -9.08 -34.35 13.07
CA SER A 170 -9.91 -33.73 14.10
C SER A 170 -9.37 -32.34 14.46
N ALA A 171 -10.25 -31.42 14.87
CA ALA A 171 -9.84 -30.10 15.37
C ALA A 171 -8.92 -30.21 16.60
N GLY A 172 -9.11 -31.25 17.42
CA GLY A 172 -8.20 -31.57 18.53
C GLY A 172 -6.79 -31.91 18.05
N ARG A 173 -6.65 -32.71 16.99
CA ARG A 173 -5.34 -33.03 16.40
C ARG A 173 -4.68 -31.80 15.78
N ILE A 174 -5.43 -30.93 15.09
CA ILE A 174 -4.89 -29.65 14.60
C ILE A 174 -4.38 -28.77 15.75
N SER A 175 -5.08 -28.75 16.88
CA SER A 175 -4.65 -27.98 18.06
C SER A 175 -3.39 -28.55 18.74
N GLN A 176 -3.14 -29.86 18.61
CA GLN A 176 -1.88 -30.48 19.01
C GLN A 176 -0.78 -30.14 18.02
N LEU A 177 -1.03 -30.35 16.72
CA LEU A 177 -0.08 -30.02 15.65
C LEU A 177 0.36 -28.56 15.70
N ARG A 178 -0.54 -27.61 15.99
CA ARG A 178 -0.16 -26.20 16.15
C ARG A 178 0.88 -26.00 17.25
N ARG A 179 0.81 -26.75 18.35
CA ARG A 179 1.80 -26.70 19.44
C ARG A 179 3.10 -27.40 19.06
N GLU A 180 3.01 -28.57 18.43
CA GLU A 180 4.16 -29.31 17.91
C GLU A 180 4.97 -28.48 16.89
N LEU A 181 4.28 -27.84 15.94
CA LEU A 181 4.86 -26.98 14.92
C LEU A 181 5.45 -25.69 15.51
N HIS A 182 4.78 -25.09 16.50
CA HIS A 182 5.35 -23.94 17.20
C HIS A 182 6.64 -24.31 17.96
N ALA A 183 6.67 -25.47 18.62
CA ALA A 183 7.87 -25.96 19.29
C ALA A 183 9.01 -26.24 18.28
N SER A 184 8.70 -26.85 17.14
CA SER A 184 9.64 -27.07 16.04
C SER A 184 10.22 -25.75 15.50
N TRP A 185 9.39 -24.73 15.32
CA TRP A 185 9.84 -23.39 14.93
C TRP A 185 10.79 -22.78 15.96
N GLN A 186 10.44 -22.84 17.25
CA GLN A 186 11.30 -22.33 18.33
C GLN A 186 12.66 -23.05 18.38
N GLN A 187 12.67 -24.36 18.16
CA GLN A 187 13.91 -25.13 18.08
C GLN A 187 14.74 -24.70 16.86
N PHE A 188 14.13 -24.55 15.70
CA PHE A 188 14.82 -24.10 14.48
C PHE A 188 15.48 -22.72 14.67
N CYS A 189 14.75 -21.75 15.23
CA CYS A 189 15.32 -20.44 15.55
C CYS A 189 16.46 -20.51 16.59
N GLY A 190 16.33 -21.41 17.58
CA GLY A 190 17.38 -21.64 18.59
C GLY A 190 18.66 -22.25 18.01
N GLU A 191 18.52 -23.20 17.08
CA GLU A 191 19.65 -23.80 16.35
C GLU A 191 20.31 -22.79 15.40
N ALA A 192 19.52 -21.98 14.71
CA ALA A 192 20.03 -20.90 13.85
C ALA A 192 20.79 -19.83 14.66
N ALA A 193 20.29 -19.45 15.84
CA ALA A 193 20.96 -18.51 16.73
C ALA A 193 22.27 -19.04 17.33
N ALA A 194 22.43 -20.37 17.43
CA ALA A 194 23.66 -21.00 17.91
C ALA A 194 24.74 -21.16 16.81
N GLN A 195 24.36 -21.05 15.53
CA GLN A 195 25.23 -21.20 14.37
C GLN A 195 25.71 -19.86 13.77
N ALA A 196 25.14 -18.73 14.20
CA ALA A 196 25.50 -17.37 13.78
C ALA A 196 26.52 -16.72 14.73
#